data_AF-A0A6C0L4A2-F1
#
_entry.id   AF-A0A6C0L4A2-F1
#
_cell.length_a   1.000
_cell.length_b   1.000
_cell.length_c   1.000
_cell.angle_alpha   90.00
_cell.angle_beta   90.00
_cell.angle_gamma   90.00
#
_symmetry.space_group_name_H-M   'P 1'
#
loop_
_entity.id
_entity.type
_entity.pdbx_description
1 polymer ?
#
loop_
_entity_poly.entity_id
_entity_poly.type
_entity_poly.pdbx_seq_one_letter_code
_entity_poly.pdbx_strand_id
1 'polypeptide(L)'
;MSTISDLEILTDMLFDDTIYDEVDKMEECKPKEYYHGKALYIRKQLTDNDNYFYFLESFLKDFNLLSEEQKKHLKEIMHIRPEVIVKEKLVAPKKKKKNNKPQLNMDDY
;
A
#
# COMPACT_ATOMS: atom_id res chain seq x y z
N MET A 1 -41.67 -15.66 31.39
CA MET A 1 -40.45 -14.89 31.70
C MET A 1 -39.54 -15.02 30.49
N SER A 2 -39.50 -13.99 29.65
CA SER A 2 -38.62 -13.94 28.48
C SER A 2 -37.40 -13.12 28.90
N THR A 3 -36.31 -13.78 29.23
CA THR A 3 -35.00 -13.16 29.45
C THR A 3 -34.18 -13.25 28.18
N ILE A 4 -34.79 -12.85 27.06
CA ILE A 4 -34.10 -12.23 25.92
C ILE A 4 -33.92 -10.76 26.33
N SER A 5 -33.30 -10.53 27.48
CA SER A 5 -31.89 -10.22 27.72
C SER A 5 -31.57 -8.86 27.12
N ASP A 6 -31.70 -7.84 27.95
CA ASP A 6 -31.20 -6.49 27.68
C ASP A 6 -29.73 -6.50 27.22
N LEU A 7 -29.00 -7.60 27.49
CA LEU A 7 -27.68 -7.87 26.94
C LEU A 7 -27.68 -8.04 25.41
N GLU A 8 -28.69 -8.69 24.81
CA GLU A 8 -28.83 -8.82 23.34
C GLU A 8 -29.10 -7.46 22.68
N ILE A 9 -29.93 -6.62 23.32
CA ILE A 9 -30.22 -5.25 22.87
C ILE A 9 -28.99 -4.36 23.03
N LEU A 10 -28.27 -4.50 24.14
CA LEU A 10 -27.01 -3.78 24.36
C LEU A 10 -25.91 -4.27 23.43
N THR A 11 -25.89 -5.57 23.08
CA THR A 11 -24.95 -6.08 22.08
C THR A 11 -25.30 -5.58 20.68
N ASP A 12 -26.57 -5.50 20.30
CA ASP A 12 -26.96 -4.89 19.03
C ASP A 12 -26.61 -3.38 19.00
N MET A 13 -26.65 -2.66 20.12
CA MET A 13 -26.24 -1.26 20.18
C MET A 13 -24.72 -1.02 20.29
N LEU A 14 -23.95 -1.98 20.82
CA LEU A 14 -22.49 -1.88 20.98
C LEU A 14 -21.69 -2.56 19.86
N PHE A 15 -22.27 -3.57 19.19
CA PHE A 15 -21.63 -4.35 18.12
C PHE A 15 -22.23 -4.08 16.73
N ASP A 16 -23.18 -3.16 16.59
CA ASP A 16 -23.36 -2.42 15.33
C ASP A 16 -22.19 -1.44 15.17
N ASP A 17 -21.00 -2.02 15.11
CA ASP A 17 -19.74 -1.34 14.86
C ASP A 17 -19.88 -0.73 13.47
N THR A 18 -20.01 0.60 13.48
CA THR A 18 -20.19 1.56 12.38
C THR A 18 -21.66 1.88 12.07
N ILE A 19 -22.01 3.14 12.35
CA ILE A 19 -23.18 3.86 11.83
C ILE A 19 -23.07 3.91 10.29
N TYR A 20 -23.21 2.77 9.62
CA TYR A 20 -23.49 2.73 8.19
C TYR A 20 -25.00 2.81 8.08
N ASP A 21 -25.52 4.03 8.09
CA ASP A 21 -26.85 4.26 7.55
C ASP A 21 -26.92 3.58 6.18
N GLU A 22 -27.92 2.72 5.97
CA GLU A 22 -28.12 2.02 4.69
C GLU A 22 -28.24 2.98 3.48
N VAL A 23 -28.42 4.26 3.76
CA VAL A 23 -28.52 5.39 2.84
C VAL A 23 -27.22 5.65 2.05
N ASP A 24 -26.05 5.21 2.54
CA ASP A 24 -24.76 5.45 1.87
C ASP A 24 -24.24 4.27 1.04
N LYS A 25 -25.03 3.20 0.88
CA LYS A 25 -24.68 2.08 -0.01
C LYS A 25 -24.58 2.58 -1.47
N MET A 26 -23.48 2.28 -2.15
CA MET A 26 -23.33 2.60 -3.57
C MET A 26 -24.28 1.73 -4.40
N GLU A 27 -25.03 2.33 -5.33
CA GLU A 27 -25.87 1.56 -6.25
C GLU A 27 -25.00 0.80 -7.27
N GLU A 28 -25.37 -0.45 -7.53
CA GLU A 28 -24.72 -1.28 -8.54
C GLU A 28 -25.12 -0.84 -9.96
N CYS A 29 -24.33 -1.24 -10.96
CA CYS A 29 -24.58 -1.00 -12.39
C CYS A 29 -24.70 0.47 -12.80
N LYS A 30 -24.11 1.39 -12.03
CA LYS A 30 -24.06 2.81 -12.36
C LYS A 30 -22.88 3.16 -13.26
N PRO A 31 -22.93 4.28 -13.99
CA PRO A 31 -21.80 4.76 -14.79
C PRO A 31 -20.63 5.18 -13.90
N LYS A 32 -19.40 5.23 -14.45
CA LYS A 32 -18.18 5.57 -13.69
C LYS A 32 -18.26 6.94 -13.02
N GLU A 33 -18.93 7.88 -13.68
CA GLU A 33 -19.16 9.25 -13.23
C GLU A 33 -19.98 9.29 -11.93
N TYR A 34 -20.90 8.35 -11.73
CA TYR A 34 -21.65 8.22 -10.48
C TYR A 34 -20.71 7.90 -9.31
N TYR A 35 -19.86 6.88 -9.47
CA TYR A 35 -18.91 6.47 -8.43
C TYR A 35 -17.89 7.57 -8.14
N HIS A 36 -17.41 8.26 -9.19
CA HIS A 36 -16.51 9.40 -9.02
C HIS A 36 -17.19 10.57 -8.28
N GLY A 37 -18.42 10.91 -8.65
CA GLY A 37 -19.21 11.96 -7.99
C GLY A 37 -19.51 11.63 -6.52
N LYS A 38 -19.85 10.38 -6.22
CA LYS A 38 -20.03 9.89 -4.84
C LYS A 38 -18.75 9.99 -4.03
N ALA A 39 -17.60 9.59 -4.58
CA ALA A 39 -16.31 9.73 -3.90
C ALA A 39 -15.98 11.20 -3.59
N LEU A 40 -16.26 12.14 -4.51
CA LEU A 40 -16.11 13.57 -4.27
C LEU A 40 -17.07 14.10 -3.21
N TYR A 41 -18.31 13.61 -3.19
CA TYR A 41 -19.29 13.98 -2.18
C TYR A 41 -18.86 13.53 -0.78
N ILE A 42 -18.40 12.28 -0.62
CA ILE A 42 -17.87 11.76 0.64
C ILE A 42 -16.66 12.57 1.08
N ARG A 43 -15.72 12.86 0.16
CA ARG A 43 -14.55 13.68 0.45
C ARG A 43 -14.91 15.05 1.04
N LYS A 44 -15.97 15.71 0.57
CA LYS A 44 -16.41 17.02 1.09
C LYS A 44 -16.88 16.98 2.54
N GLN A 45 -17.27 15.81 3.03
CA GLN A 45 -17.72 15.62 4.40
C GLN A 45 -16.56 15.36 5.37
N LEU A 46 -15.36 15.06 4.86
CA LEU A 46 -14.15 14.91 5.67
C LEU A 46 -13.66 16.29 6.10
N THR A 47 -14.04 16.69 7.32
CA THR A 47 -13.75 18.02 7.89
C THR A 47 -12.38 18.13 8.54
N ASP A 48 -11.73 17.00 8.81
CA ASP A 48 -10.46 16.93 9.51
C ASP A 48 -9.43 16.07 8.76
N ASN A 49 -8.16 16.43 8.93
CA ASN A 49 -7.03 15.76 8.31
C ASN A 49 -6.86 14.31 8.80
N ASP A 50 -7.16 14.03 10.07
CA ASP A 50 -7.05 12.67 10.61
C ASP A 50 -8.11 11.76 9.97
N ASN A 51 -9.35 12.24 9.85
CA ASN A 51 -10.41 11.53 9.12
C ASN A 51 -10.06 11.33 7.65
N TYR A 52 -9.46 12.34 7.00
CA TYR A 52 -8.96 12.22 5.64
C TYR A 52 -7.85 11.17 5.50
N PHE A 53 -6.93 11.11 6.46
CA PHE A 53 -5.86 10.13 6.51
C PHE A 53 -6.41 8.69 6.61
N TYR A 54 -7.29 8.42 7.58
CA TYR A 54 -7.89 7.08 7.73
C TYR A 54 -8.70 6.67 6.50
N PHE A 55 -9.39 7.63 5.88
CA PHE A 55 -10.11 7.38 4.63
C PHE A 55 -9.15 6.98 3.51
N LEU A 56 -8.06 7.73 3.27
CA LEU A 56 -7.05 7.35 2.27
C LEU A 56 -6.39 6.00 2.57
N GLU A 57 -6.04 5.75 3.83
CA GLU A 57 -5.43 4.48 4.25
C GLU A 57 -6.32 3.29 3.88
N SER A 58 -7.63 3.40 4.07
CA SER A 58 -8.57 2.34 3.71
C SER A 58 -8.56 2.01 2.21
N PHE A 59 -8.54 3.00 1.32
CA PHE A 59 -8.48 2.77 -0.14
C PHE A 59 -7.11 2.25 -0.60
N LEU A 60 -6.02 2.66 0.07
CA LEU A 60 -4.68 2.27 -0.34
C LEU A 60 -4.38 0.78 -0.10
N LYS A 61 -5.12 0.10 0.79
CA LYS A 61 -5.00 -1.35 1.00
C LYS A 61 -5.24 -2.15 -0.29
N ASP A 62 -6.17 -1.68 -1.12
CA ASP A 62 -6.54 -2.32 -2.38
C ASP A 62 -5.76 -1.79 -3.59
N PHE A 63 -4.76 -0.93 -3.37
CA PHE A 63 -3.92 -0.37 -4.43
C PHE A 63 -3.27 -1.46 -5.30
N ASN A 64 -2.95 -2.60 -4.71
CA ASN A 64 -2.34 -3.73 -5.40
C ASN A 64 -3.26 -4.38 -6.45
N LEU A 65 -4.58 -4.23 -6.32
CA LEU A 65 -5.59 -4.76 -7.25
C LEU A 65 -5.70 -3.94 -8.54
N LEU A 66 -5.18 -2.72 -8.56
CA LEU A 66 -5.21 -1.84 -9.73
C LEU A 66 -4.27 -2.33 -10.85
N SER A 67 -4.57 -1.94 -12.08
CA SER A 67 -3.66 -2.19 -13.21
C SER A 67 -2.37 -1.37 -13.08
N GLU A 68 -1.29 -1.81 -13.74
CA GLU A 68 -0.02 -1.07 -13.71
C GLU A 68 -0.15 0.36 -14.26
N GLU A 69 -1.03 0.57 -15.25
CA GLU A 69 -1.33 1.91 -15.78
C GLU A 69 -2.03 2.79 -14.74
N GLN A 70 -3.03 2.25 -14.04
CA GLN A 70 -3.73 2.96 -12.96
C GLN A 70 -2.80 3.27 -11.79
N LYS A 71 -1.95 2.32 -11.40
CA LYS A 71 -0.93 2.51 -10.36
C LYS A 71 0.06 3.60 -10.75
N LYS A 72 0.55 3.61 -11.99
CA LYS A 72 1.46 4.63 -12.48
C LYS A 72 0.80 6.02 -12.45
N HIS A 73 -0.43 6.13 -12.93
CA HIS A 73 -1.18 7.38 -12.93
C HIS A 73 -1.41 7.93 -11.51
N LEU A 74 -1.79 7.08 -10.56
CA LEU A 74 -1.95 7.47 -9.16
C LEU A 74 -0.62 7.90 -8.53
N LYS A 75 0.48 7.21 -8.80
CA LYS A 75 1.82 7.61 -8.32
C LYS A 75 2.22 8.99 -8.85
N GLU A 76 1.91 9.30 -10.10
CA GLU A 76 2.14 10.62 -10.69
C GLU A 76 1.32 11.71 -9.99
N ILE A 77 0.02 11.47 -9.76
CA ILE A 77 -0.88 12.39 -9.04
C ILE A 77 -0.41 12.63 -7.61
N MET A 78 -0.02 11.57 -6.90
CA MET A 78 0.45 11.65 -5.51
C MET A 78 1.90 12.14 -5.39
N HIS A 79 2.56 12.45 -6.52
CA HIS A 79 3.97 12.80 -6.57
C HIS A 79 4.90 11.79 -5.86
N ILE A 80 4.52 10.51 -5.85
CA ILE A 80 5.32 9.42 -5.30
C ILE A 80 6.45 9.13 -6.28
N ARG A 81 7.68 9.48 -5.90
CA ARG A 81 8.88 9.19 -6.69
C ARG A 81 9.44 7.83 -6.27
N PRO A 82 9.98 7.02 -7.20
CA PRO A 82 10.69 5.81 -6.82
C PRO A 82 11.87 6.18 -5.93
N GLU A 83 12.00 5.50 -4.79
CA GLU A 83 13.16 5.67 -3.92
C GLU A 83 14.44 5.35 -4.70
N VAL A 84 15.40 6.26 -4.65
CA VAL A 84 16.72 6.04 -5.23
C VAL A 84 17.46 5.06 -4.32
N ILE A 85 17.31 3.77 -4.58
CA ILE A 85 18.09 2.74 -3.91
C ILE A 85 19.54 2.86 -4.42
N VAL A 86 20.37 3.58 -3.67
CA VAL A 86 21.82 3.63 -3.92
C VAL A 86 22.40 2.27 -3.55
N LYS A 87 22.51 1.38 -4.53
CA LYS A 87 23.25 0.12 -4.35
C LYS A 87 24.74 0.44 -4.40
N GLU A 88 25.42 0.37 -3.26
CA GLU A 88 26.88 0.39 -3.24
C GLU A 88 27.40 -0.73 -4.14
N LYS A 89 28.11 -0.34 -5.18
CA LYS A 89 28.76 -1.29 -6.09
C LYS A 89 29.92 -1.89 -5.29
N LEU A 90 29.74 -3.09 -4.75
CA LEU A 90 30.84 -3.88 -4.19
C LEU A 90 31.83 -4.17 -5.31
N VAL A 91 32.82 -3.29 -5.48
CA VAL A 91 33.95 -3.53 -6.37
C VAL A 91 34.77 -4.62 -5.71
N ALA A 92 34.58 -5.86 -6.17
CA ALA A 92 35.44 -6.96 -5.75
C ALA A 92 36.91 -6.54 -6.02
N PRO A 93 37.79 -6.57 -5.01
CA PRO A 93 39.19 -6.27 -5.24
C PRO A 93 39.70 -7.25 -6.29
N LYS A 94 40.21 -6.73 -7.42
CA LYS A 94 40.82 -7.55 -8.47
C LYS A 94 41.88 -8.42 -7.80
N LYS A 95 41.64 -9.73 -7.72
CA LYS A 95 42.65 -10.69 -7.26
C LYS A 95 43.87 -10.53 -8.16
N LYS A 96 44.95 -9.96 -7.62
CA LYS A 96 46.23 -9.89 -8.32
C LYS A 96 46.62 -11.32 -8.67
N LYS A 97 46.65 -11.67 -9.97
CA LYS A 97 47.24 -12.94 -10.42
C LYS A 97 48.70 -12.90 -9.99
N LYS A 98 49.07 -13.69 -8.98
CA LYS A 98 50.47 -14.00 -8.71
C LYS A 98 51.00 -14.70 -9.96
N ASN A 99 51.86 -14.02 -10.72
CA ASN A 99 52.69 -14.66 -11.73
C ASN A 99 53.69 -15.57 -10.98
N ASN A 100 53.25 -16.75 -10.56
CA ASN A 100 54.14 -17.83 -10.19
C ASN A 100 54.73 -18.39 -11.49
N LYS A 101 55.75 -17.71 -12.03
CA LYS A 101 56.70 -18.44 -12.86
C LYS A 101 57.48 -19.35 -11.92
N PRO A 102 57.58 -20.66 -12.19
CA PRO A 102 58.45 -21.52 -11.40
C PRO A 102 59.89 -20.99 -11.48
N GLN A 103 60.55 -20.86 -10.33
CA GLN A 103 61.99 -20.63 -10.29
C GLN A 103 62.67 -21.95 -10.68
N LEU A 104 63.45 -21.90 -11.75
CA LEU A 104 64.29 -23.01 -12.20
C LEU A 104 65.47 -23.09 -11.23
N ASN A 105 65.51 -24.09 -10.35
CA ASN A 105 66.74 -24.41 -9.62
C ASN A 105 67.69 -25.06 -10.63
N MET A 106 68.75 -24.33 -10.99
CA MET A 106 69.90 -24.87 -11.71
C MET A 106 70.93 -25.26 -10.66
N ASP A 107 70.73 -26.41 -10.01
CA ASP A 107 71.80 -27.08 -9.25
C ASP A 107 72.45 -28.12 -10.16
N ASP A 108 73.22 -27.63 -11.13
CA ASP A 108 74.21 -28.42 -11.86
C ASP A 108 75.57 -28.09 -11.24
N TYR A 109 76.06 -28.94 -10.32
CA TYR A 109 77.48 -29.33 -10.17
C TYR A 109 77.63 -30.48 -9.18
#